data_AF-A0A837G7U1-F1
#
_entry.id   AF-A0A837G7U1-F1
#
_cell.length_a   1.000
_cell.length_b   1.000
_cell.length_c   1.000
_cell.angle_alpha   90.00
_cell.angle_beta   90.00
_cell.angle_gamma   90.00
#
_symmetry.space_group_name_H-M   'P 1'
#
loop_
_entity.id
_entity.type
_entity.pdbx_description
1 polymer ?
#
loop_
_entity_poly.entity_id
_entity_poly.type
_entity_poly.pdbx_seq_one_letter_code
_entity_poly.pdbx_strand_id
1 'polypeptide(L)'
;MSLKSALHALEEYQALTGQEGAHIDDLSLSLKCFFIQSKWLDARDKQRLKQQTRALLLEETRFCQRTHNYAAEAVIDTLAGLLIIKA
;
A
#
# COMPACT_ATOMS: atom_id res chain seq x y z
N MET A 1 -9.59 3.63 -8.45
CA MET A 1 -8.50 4.58 -8.10
C MET A 1 -7.34 4.44 -9.09
N SER A 2 -6.65 5.54 -9.36
CA SER A 2 -5.41 5.59 -10.17
C SER A 2 -4.16 5.47 -9.28
N LEU A 3 -2.99 5.25 -9.87
CA LEU A 3 -1.71 5.30 -9.12
C LEU A 3 -1.57 6.62 -8.34
N LYS A 4 -1.98 7.74 -8.95
CA LYS A 4 -1.95 9.06 -8.31
C LYS A 4 -2.78 9.09 -7.02
N SER A 5 -3.97 8.49 -7.04
CA SER A 5 -4.82 8.40 -5.85
C SER A 5 -4.19 7.52 -4.76
N ALA A 6 -3.54 6.41 -5.14
CA ALA A 6 -2.86 5.54 -4.19
C ALA A 6 -1.65 6.21 -3.52
N LEU A 7 -0.86 6.97 -4.30
CA LEU A 7 0.27 7.72 -3.75
C LEU A 7 -0.18 8.88 -2.87
N HIS A 8 -1.26 9.58 -3.24
CA HIS A 8 -1.85 10.61 -2.37
C HIS A 8 -2.35 10.04 -1.03
N ALA A 9 -2.98 8.86 -1.05
CA ALA A 9 -3.37 8.19 0.19
C ALA A 9 -2.15 7.79 1.03
N LEU A 10 -1.03 7.39 0.40
CA LEU A 10 0.21 7.14 1.13
C LEU A 10 0.79 8.42 1.76
N GLU A 11 0.75 9.55 1.06
CA GLU A 11 1.17 10.85 1.60
C GLU A 11 0.30 11.28 2.79
N GLU A 12 -1.02 11.06 2.71
CA GLU A 12 -1.96 11.30 3.81
C GLU A 12 -1.64 10.40 5.01
N TYR A 13 -1.36 9.12 4.77
CA TYR A 13 -0.93 8.19 5.82
C TYR A 13 0.35 8.66 6.52
N GLN A 14 1.35 9.11 5.77
CA GLN A 14 2.60 9.64 6.34
C GLN A 14 2.34 10.90 7.17
N ALA A 15 1.47 11.80 6.71
CA ALA A 15 1.11 13.00 7.46
C ALA A 15 0.41 12.68 8.79
N LEU A 16 -0.41 11.62 8.81
CA LEU A 16 -1.15 11.18 10.01
C LEU A 16 -0.27 10.42 11.01
N THR A 17 0.75 9.71 10.55
CA THR A 17 1.57 8.82 11.39
C THR A 17 2.94 9.39 11.72
N GLY A 18 3.42 10.37 10.94
CA GLY A 18 4.80 10.85 10.97
C GLY A 18 5.82 9.80 10.54
N GLN A 19 5.38 8.69 9.93
CA GLN A 19 6.29 7.64 9.50
C GLN A 19 7.00 7.98 8.19
N GLU A 20 8.30 7.71 8.20
CA GLU A 20 9.21 7.84 7.06
C GLU A 20 10.20 6.69 7.07
N GLY A 21 10.89 6.47 5.94
CA GLY A 21 11.97 5.49 5.82
C GLY A 21 11.63 4.31 4.92
N ALA A 22 12.49 3.29 4.97
CA ALA A 22 12.54 2.22 3.99
C ALA A 22 11.20 1.47 3.83
N HIS A 23 10.44 1.27 4.89
CA HIS A 23 9.15 0.58 4.82
C HIS A 23 8.10 1.36 4.02
N ILE A 24 8.11 2.70 4.11
CA ILE A 24 7.25 3.57 3.29
C ILE A 24 7.72 3.60 1.84
N ASP A 25 9.04 3.65 1.62
CA ASP A 25 9.63 3.61 0.27
C ASP A 25 9.28 2.29 -0.43
N ASP A 26 9.39 1.17 0.29
CA ASP A 26 9.04 -0.17 -0.20
C ASP A 26 7.55 -0.27 -0.51
N LEU A 27 6.68 0.31 0.32
CA LEU A 27 5.24 0.37 0.07
C LEU A 27 4.92 1.23 -1.17
N SER A 28 5.57 2.40 -1.31
CA SER A 28 5.45 3.29 -2.46
C SER A 28 5.87 2.58 -3.76
N LEU A 29 7.02 1.90 -3.74
CA LEU A 29 7.52 1.13 -4.87
C LEU A 29 6.56 -0.01 -5.24
N SER A 30 6.08 -0.75 -4.24
CA SER A 30 5.15 -1.86 -4.43
C SER A 30 3.83 -1.39 -5.05
N LEU A 31 3.30 -0.25 -4.64
CA LEU A 31 2.12 0.38 -5.25
C LEU A 31 2.39 0.79 -6.70
N LYS A 32 3.54 1.42 -6.99
CA LYS A 32 3.93 1.77 -8.36
C LYS A 32 4.01 0.53 -9.26
N CYS A 33 4.68 -0.53 -8.79
CA CYS A 33 4.79 -1.80 -9.52
C CYS A 33 3.40 -2.42 -9.78
N PHE A 34 2.52 -2.40 -8.78
CA PHE A 34 1.16 -2.94 -8.92
C PHE A 34 0.33 -2.19 -9.98
N PHE A 35 0.39 -0.85 -10.00
CA PHE A 35 -0.43 -0.06 -10.91
C PHE A 35 0.14 0.07 -12.32
N ILE A 36 1.46 0.08 -12.49
CA ILE A 36 2.10 0.23 -13.81
C ILE A 36 1.91 -1.04 -14.66
N GLN A 37 1.59 -2.19 -14.06
CA GLN A 37 1.28 -3.46 -14.74
C GLN A 37 2.24 -3.71 -15.93
N SER A 38 3.54 -3.79 -15.63
CA SER A 38 4.55 -4.01 -16.65
C SER A 38 4.19 -5.17 -17.57
N LYS A 39 4.30 -4.97 -18.88
CA LYS A 39 4.09 -6.01 -19.91
C LYS A 39 5.04 -7.21 -19.75
N TRP A 40 6.10 -7.02 -18.97
CA TRP A 40 7.14 -8.01 -18.70
C TRP A 40 6.88 -8.88 -17.47
N LEU A 41 5.84 -8.58 -16.68
CA LEU A 41 5.48 -9.37 -15.51
C LEU A 41 4.48 -10.45 -15.93
N ASP A 42 4.83 -11.70 -15.67
CA ASP A 42 3.91 -12.80 -15.86
C ASP A 42 2.83 -12.82 -14.76
N ALA A 43 1.89 -13.78 -14.84
CA ALA A 43 0.83 -13.89 -13.84
C ALA A 43 1.37 -14.20 -12.42
N ARG A 44 2.47 -14.94 -12.33
CA ARG A 44 3.09 -15.31 -11.04
C ARG A 44 3.77 -14.11 -10.41
N ASP A 45 4.48 -13.31 -11.20
CA ASP A 45 5.12 -12.08 -10.75
C ASP A 45 4.09 -11.06 -10.25
N LYS A 46 2.98 -10.90 -11.00
CA LYS A 46 1.86 -10.05 -10.57
C LYS A 46 1.25 -10.53 -9.26
N GLN A 47 1.06 -11.83 -9.10
CA GLN A 47 0.56 -12.41 -7.85
C GLN A 47 1.54 -12.22 -6.69
N ARG A 48 2.84 -12.40 -6.93
CA ARG A 48 3.89 -12.17 -5.94
C ARG A 48 3.93 -10.71 -5.48
N LEU A 49 3.89 -9.76 -6.41
CA LEU A 49 3.82 -8.34 -6.09
C LEU A 49 2.57 -8.03 -5.26
N LYS A 50 1.40 -8.54 -5.66
CA LYS A 50 0.16 -8.38 -4.88
C LYS A 50 0.29 -8.90 -3.45
N GLN A 51 0.91 -10.07 -3.26
CA GLN A 51 1.15 -10.64 -1.94
C GLN A 51 2.12 -9.80 -1.11
N GLN A 52 3.21 -9.31 -1.72
CA GLN A 52 4.19 -8.44 -1.07
C GLN A 52 3.56 -7.11 -0.65
N THR A 53 2.83 -6.42 -1.54
CA THR A 53 2.14 -5.16 -1.20
C THR A 53 1.13 -5.39 -0.08
N ARG A 54 0.41 -6.52 -0.08
CA ARG A 54 -0.55 -6.86 0.98
C ARG A 54 0.13 -7.10 2.33
N ALA A 55 1.31 -7.73 2.33
CA ALA A 55 2.08 -7.96 3.54
C ALA A 55 2.53 -6.62 4.16
N LEU A 56 3.06 -5.71 3.34
CA LEU A 56 3.46 -4.37 3.78
C LEU A 56 2.27 -3.59 4.37
N LEU A 57 1.13 -3.56 3.67
CA LEU A 57 -0.07 -2.89 4.19
C LEU A 57 -0.57 -3.48 5.51
N LEU A 58 -0.45 -4.80 5.70
CA LEU A 58 -0.84 -5.44 6.95
C LEU A 58 0.06 -5.03 8.12
N GLU A 59 1.34 -4.80 7.86
CA GLU A 59 2.27 -4.27 8.86
C GLU A 59 1.87 -2.84 9.27
N GLU A 60 1.51 -2.00 8.30
CA GLU A 60 1.01 -0.65 8.56
C GLU A 60 -0.33 -0.65 9.32
N THR A 61 -1.28 -1.51 8.95
CA THR A 61 -2.54 -1.68 9.70
C THR A 61 -2.26 -2.04 11.17
N ARG A 62 -1.34 -2.98 11.41
CA ARG A 62 -0.96 -3.37 12.78
C ARG A 62 -0.28 -2.23 13.54
N PHE A 63 0.52 -1.40 12.87
CA PHE A 63 1.08 -0.21 13.48
C PHE A 63 -0.02 0.77 13.90
N CYS A 64 -0.99 1.06 13.03
CA CYS A 64 -2.11 1.93 13.36
C CYS A 64 -2.91 1.42 14.56
N GLN A 65 -3.18 0.11 14.60
CA GLN A 65 -3.90 -0.52 15.71
C GLN A 65 -3.16 -0.39 17.04
N ARG A 66 -1.83 -0.56 17.03
CA ARG A 66 -0.99 -0.43 18.22
C ARG A 66 -0.86 1.01 18.72
N THR A 67 -0.91 1.97 17.80
CA THR A 67 -0.81 3.40 18.09
C THR A 67 -2.16 4.07 18.29
N HIS A 68 -3.25 3.31 18.16
CA HIS A 68 -4.63 3.81 18.17
C HIS A 68 -4.89 4.94 17.17
N ASN A 69 -4.17 4.92 16.04
CA ASN A 69 -4.32 5.90 14.97
C ASN A 69 -5.37 5.43 13.95
N TYR A 70 -6.64 5.48 14.34
CA TYR A 70 -7.76 4.99 13.52
C TYR A 70 -7.94 5.79 12.22
N ALA A 71 -7.52 7.06 12.19
CA ALA A 71 -7.53 7.87 10.97
C ALA A 71 -6.54 7.30 9.94
N ALA A 72 -5.30 7.00 10.36
CA ALA A 72 -4.31 6.36 9.50
C ALA A 72 -4.71 4.93 9.12
N GLU A 73 -5.35 4.18 10.02
CA GLU A 73 -5.89 2.84 9.73
C GLU A 73 -6.88 2.87 8.57
N ALA A 74 -7.84 3.80 8.57
CA ALA A 74 -8.83 3.93 7.50
C ALA A 74 -8.21 4.21 6.13
N VAL A 75 -7.12 4.98 6.10
CA VAL A 75 -6.35 5.25 4.87
C VAL A 75 -5.67 3.98 4.35
N ILE A 76 -5.02 3.22 5.24
CA ILE A 76 -4.38 1.94 4.88
C ILE A 76 -5.40 0.89 4.44
N ASP A 77 -6.55 0.79 5.12
CA ASP A 77 -7.62 -0.14 4.74
C ASP A 77 -8.18 0.20 3.36
N THR A 78 -8.31 1.50 3.05
CA THR A 78 -8.68 1.95 1.71
C THR A 78 -7.66 1.47 0.67
N LEU A 79 -6.36 1.62 0.93
CA LEU A 79 -5.29 1.12 0.06
C LEU A 79 -5.33 -0.41 -0.09
N ALA A 80 -5.58 -1.15 0.99
CA ALA A 80 -5.69 -2.61 0.98
C ALA A 80 -6.89 -3.10 0.16
N GLY A 81 -8.04 -2.41 0.26
CA GLY A 81 -9.23 -2.69 -0.53
C GLY A 81 -8.97 -2.63 -2.05
N LEU A 82 -8.08 -1.75 -2.50
CA LEU A 82 -7.71 -1.63 -3.93
C LEU A 82 -7.00 -2.89 -4.46
N LEU A 83 -6.20 -3.55 -3.62
CA LEU A 83 -5.51 -4.77 -4.00
C LEU A 83 -6.47 -5.96 -4.12
N ILE A 84 -7.61 -5.92 -3.41
CA ILE A 84 -8.64 -6.96 -3.47
C ILE A 84 -9.48 -6.83 -4.74
N ILE A 85 -9.86 -5.60 -5.13
CA ILE A 85 -10.79 -5.33 -6.23
C ILE A 85 -10.18 -5.56 -7.63
N LYS A 86 -8.86 -5.42 -7.79
CA LYS A 86 -8.14 -5.69 -9.07
C LYS A 86 -7.77 -7.18 -9.25
N ALA A 87 -8.59 -8.11 -8.77
CA ALA A 87 -8.44 -9.55 -8.99
C ALA A 87 -9.06 -9.98 -10.32
#